data_AF-A0A9Q0VWK9-F1
#
_entry.id   AF-A0A9Q0VWK9-F1
#
_cell.length_a   1.000
_cell.length_b   1.000
_cell.length_c   1.000
_cell.angle_alpha   90.00
_cell.angle_beta   90.00
_cell.angle_gamma   90.00
#
_symmetry.space_group_name_H-M   'P 1'
#
loop_
_entity.id
_entity.type
_entity.pdbx_description
1 polymer ?
#
loop_
_entity_poly.entity_id
_entity_poly.type
_entity_poly.pdbx_seq_one_letter_code
_entity_poly.pdbx_strand_id
1 'polypeptide(L)'
;MDPVKTPLGKMLLEEITPVVMVLRTPLVEESCLKNSLSFIEMLSPFCDFNNIDVPVRTSSDQPYRLQKFKLRLFYESDIKQSNIMVAKERLKQVITEAGEKDRSDLSTDPPDISNVLESSKSEISPSWFEIFNKELVRTVSFSEHEAFDHPVACVSVVSSKDEQPINKFVDLFNTNKLPSLLNDGAMDPKILKHYVLVHDNKDGPSEKATKILTEMKNTFGFNGCHLLCINSSQDEQIEHQDNPWAAYKFDSSPSQHLGRYLNIDDL
;
A
#
# COMPACT_ATOMS: atom_id res chain seq x y z
N MET A 1 18.94 6.43 -24.31
CA MET A 1 17.68 6.82 -23.63
C MET A 1 17.77 6.31 -22.21
N ASP A 2 17.53 7.16 -21.22
CA ASP A 2 17.41 6.71 -19.83
C ASP A 2 16.11 5.88 -19.71
N PRO A 3 16.18 4.57 -19.42
CA PRO A 3 14.99 3.71 -19.38
C PRO A 3 13.93 4.22 -18.40
N VAL A 4 14.35 4.91 -17.33
CA VAL A 4 13.48 5.54 -16.32
C VAL A 4 12.58 6.65 -16.92
N LYS A 5 13.00 7.24 -18.05
CA LYS A 5 12.26 8.33 -18.71
C LYS A 5 11.27 7.83 -19.76
N THR A 6 11.28 6.53 -20.08
CA THR A 6 10.32 5.93 -21.02
C THR A 6 8.97 5.68 -20.33
N PRO A 7 7.83 5.72 -21.04
CA PRO A 7 6.52 5.42 -20.46
C PRO A 7 6.48 4.03 -19.82
N LEU A 8 7.04 3.02 -20.51
CA LEU A 8 7.16 1.66 -19.98
C LEU A 8 8.02 1.62 -18.72
N GLY A 9 9.17 2.28 -18.70
CA GLY A 9 10.04 2.31 -17.53
C GLY A 9 9.38 2.95 -16.30
N LYS A 10 8.60 4.01 -16.49
CA LYS A 10 7.79 4.61 -15.42
C LYS A 10 6.74 3.64 -14.89
N MET A 11 5.98 3.00 -15.78
CA MET A 11 4.97 2.01 -15.42
C MET A 11 5.58 0.84 -14.62
N LEU A 12 6.74 0.32 -15.05
CA LEU A 12 7.42 -0.76 -14.34
C LEU A 12 7.87 -0.33 -12.94
N LEU A 13 8.39 0.90 -12.79
CA LEU A 13 8.81 1.43 -11.48
C LEU A 13 7.63 1.68 -10.53
N GLU A 14 6.46 1.98 -11.06
CA GLU A 14 5.26 2.28 -10.26
C GLU A 14 4.51 1.02 -9.82
N GLU A 15 4.41 0.03 -10.72
CA GLU A 15 3.58 -1.17 -10.55
C GLU A 15 4.39 -2.40 -10.09
N ILE A 16 5.62 -2.60 -10.58
CA ILE A 16 6.47 -3.75 -10.19
C ILE A 16 7.32 -3.37 -8.98
N THR A 17 6.65 -3.30 -7.84
CA THR A 17 7.26 -2.96 -6.54
C THR A 17 6.98 -4.06 -5.52
N PRO A 18 7.86 -4.29 -4.52
CA PRO A 18 7.69 -5.40 -3.60
C PRO A 18 6.36 -5.37 -2.83
N VAL A 19 5.73 -6.54 -2.73
CA VAL A 19 4.49 -6.73 -1.97
C VAL A 19 4.78 -7.09 -0.52
N VAL A 20 4.07 -6.44 0.38
CA VAL A 20 4.06 -6.73 1.82
C VAL A 20 2.64 -7.11 2.23
N MET A 21 2.48 -8.34 2.71
CA MET A 21 1.21 -8.81 3.24
C MET A 21 0.97 -8.22 4.63
N VAL A 22 -0.26 -7.86 4.94
CA VAL A 22 -0.66 -7.32 6.25
C VAL A 22 -1.69 -8.24 6.88
N LEU A 23 -1.36 -8.80 8.05
CA LEU A 23 -2.28 -9.56 8.88
C LEU A 23 -2.64 -8.73 10.10
N ARG A 24 -3.92 -8.59 10.42
CA ARG A 24 -4.35 -7.75 11.55
C ARG A 24 -5.45 -8.35 12.42
N THR A 25 -5.55 -7.89 13.66
CA THR A 25 -6.74 -8.14 14.49
C THR A 25 -7.85 -7.13 14.17
N PRO A 26 -9.14 -7.48 14.37
CA PRO A 26 -10.25 -6.54 14.12
C PRO A 26 -10.13 -5.22 14.89
N LEU A 27 -9.59 -5.28 16.12
CA LEU A 27 -9.41 -4.09 16.97
C LEU A 27 -8.43 -3.06 16.37
N VAL A 28 -7.48 -3.50 15.53
CA VAL A 28 -6.59 -2.57 14.82
C VAL A 28 -7.38 -1.72 13.83
N GLU A 29 -8.25 -2.35 13.02
CA GLU A 29 -9.09 -1.62 12.07
C GLU A 29 -10.07 -0.71 12.81
N GLU A 30 -10.71 -1.17 13.88
CA GLU A 30 -11.60 -0.33 14.68
C GLU A 30 -10.89 0.93 15.21
N SER A 31 -9.64 0.79 15.65
CA SER A 31 -8.82 1.92 16.09
C SER A 31 -8.47 2.88 14.94
N CYS A 32 -8.08 2.38 13.76
CA CYS A 32 -7.77 3.21 12.59
C CYS A 32 -9.02 3.89 11.99
N LEU A 33 -10.15 3.19 11.96
CA LEU A 33 -11.43 3.68 11.43
C LEU A 33 -11.99 4.87 12.22
N LYS A 34 -11.58 5.06 13.48
CA LYS A 34 -11.88 6.31 14.21
C LYS A 34 -11.31 7.55 13.51
N ASN A 35 -10.25 7.40 12.72
CA ASN A 35 -9.68 8.43 11.86
C ASN A 35 -10.16 8.32 10.39
N SER A 36 -11.14 7.43 10.14
CA SER A 36 -11.73 7.15 8.83
C SER A 36 -10.73 6.68 7.77
N LEU A 37 -9.72 5.94 8.22
CA LEU A 37 -8.75 5.26 7.38
C LEU A 37 -8.71 3.80 7.81
N SER A 38 -8.58 2.88 6.85
CA SER A 38 -8.12 1.52 7.12
C SER A 38 -6.66 1.53 7.57
N PHE A 39 -6.21 0.44 8.18
CA PHE A 39 -4.80 0.34 8.59
C PHE A 39 -3.83 0.47 7.41
N ILE A 40 -4.13 -0.13 6.25
CA ILE A 40 -3.31 0.02 5.05
C ILE A 40 -3.28 1.47 4.57
N GLU A 41 -4.43 2.13 4.48
CA GLU A 41 -4.50 3.56 4.08
C GLU A 41 -3.70 4.45 5.03
N MET A 42 -3.72 4.16 6.33
CA MET A 42 -2.93 4.88 7.31
C MET A 42 -1.42 4.79 7.01
N LEU A 43 -0.94 3.64 6.53
CA LEU A 43 0.48 3.42 6.19
C LEU A 43 0.85 3.84 4.76
N SER A 44 -0.09 3.95 3.84
CA SER A 44 0.16 4.22 2.41
C SER A 44 1.11 5.39 2.13
N PRO A 45 1.01 6.56 2.80
CA PRO A 45 1.95 7.67 2.56
C PRO A 45 3.41 7.35 2.89
N PHE A 46 3.64 6.40 3.79
CA PHE A 46 4.96 5.98 4.25
C PHE A 46 5.51 4.78 3.46
N CYS A 47 4.80 4.35 2.42
CA CYS A 47 5.24 3.27 1.54
C CYS A 47 6.01 3.76 0.31
N ASP A 48 6.11 5.07 0.10
CA ASP A 48 6.90 5.69 -0.98
C ASP A 48 8.10 6.45 -0.41
N PHE A 49 9.27 5.82 -0.49
CA PHE A 49 10.53 6.36 -0.03
C PHE A 49 11.20 7.11 -1.16
N ASN A 50 11.05 8.43 -1.14
CA ASN A 50 11.79 9.33 -2.01
C ASN A 50 13.03 9.87 -1.28
N ASN A 51 14.15 10.02 -1.99
CA ASN A 51 15.41 10.59 -1.48
C ASN A 51 16.16 9.75 -0.43
N ILE A 52 16.03 8.42 -0.52
CA ILE A 52 16.88 7.51 0.25
C ILE A 52 18.25 7.35 -0.42
N ASP A 53 19.24 6.84 0.32
CA ASP A 53 20.58 6.65 -0.22
C ASP A 53 21.22 5.35 0.28
N VAL A 54 20.57 4.23 -0.09
CA VAL A 54 20.93 2.90 0.40
C VAL A 54 21.84 2.19 -0.60
N PRO A 55 23.07 1.78 -0.21
CA PRO A 55 23.93 0.99 -1.08
C PRO A 55 23.40 -0.45 -1.20
N VAL A 56 23.10 -0.87 -2.43
CA VAL A 56 22.76 -2.25 -2.76
C VAL A 56 23.98 -2.93 -3.35
N ARG A 57 24.46 -3.97 -2.65
CA ARG A 57 25.50 -4.85 -3.16
C ARG A 57 24.83 -5.97 -3.95
N THR A 58 25.13 -6.04 -5.23
CA THR A 58 24.72 -7.17 -6.07
C THR A 58 25.89 -8.14 -6.23
N SER A 59 25.67 -9.25 -6.92
CA SER A 59 26.74 -10.14 -7.37
C SER A 59 27.68 -9.47 -8.39
N SER A 60 27.32 -8.30 -8.93
CA SER A 60 28.22 -7.50 -9.73
C SER A 60 29.16 -6.65 -8.85
N ASP A 61 30.37 -6.39 -9.34
CA ASP A 61 31.43 -5.69 -8.60
C ASP A 61 31.10 -4.19 -8.33
N GLN A 62 30.05 -3.66 -8.96
CA GLN A 62 29.62 -2.27 -8.78
C GLN A 62 28.35 -2.21 -7.92
N PRO A 63 28.43 -1.72 -6.67
CA PRO A 63 27.24 -1.44 -5.89
C PRO A 63 26.48 -0.27 -6.51
N TYR A 64 25.16 -0.37 -6.60
CA TYR A 64 24.31 0.77 -6.97
C TYR A 64 23.66 1.36 -5.72
N ARG A 65 23.22 2.62 -5.81
CA ARG A 65 22.54 3.31 -4.70
C ARG A 65 21.08 3.47 -5.03
N LEU A 66 20.23 3.05 -4.11
CA LEU A 66 18.80 3.08 -4.27
C LEU A 66 18.29 4.43 -3.77
N GLN A 67 17.71 5.22 -4.69
CA GLN A 67 17.24 6.59 -4.44
C GLN A 67 15.74 6.69 -4.21
N LYS A 68 15.00 5.76 -4.80
CA LYS A 68 13.54 5.64 -4.70
C LYS A 68 13.17 4.20 -4.45
N PHE A 69 12.36 3.95 -3.44
CA PHE A 69 11.82 2.64 -3.13
C PHE A 69 10.35 2.78 -2.84
N LYS A 70 9.53 1.88 -3.37
CA LYS A 70 8.10 1.86 -3.07
C LYS A 70 7.71 0.46 -2.66
N LEU A 71 6.76 0.37 -1.74
CA LEU A 71 6.16 -0.87 -1.27
C LEU A 71 4.66 -0.86 -1.58
N ARG A 72 4.08 -2.04 -1.78
CA ARG A 72 2.63 -2.22 -1.87
C ARG A 72 2.15 -3.09 -0.72
N LEU A 73 1.15 -2.60 -0.01
CA LEU A 73 0.52 -3.31 1.10
C LEU A 73 -0.78 -3.95 0.65
N PHE A 74 -1.00 -5.21 1.02
CA PHE A 74 -2.24 -5.93 0.75
C PHE A 74 -2.66 -6.74 1.98
N TYR A 75 -3.96 -6.81 2.23
CA TYR A 75 -4.50 -7.75 3.20
C TYR A 75 -4.45 -9.18 2.66
N GLU A 76 -4.49 -10.16 3.54
CA GLU A 76 -4.52 -11.58 3.17
C GLU A 76 -5.71 -11.94 2.26
N SER A 77 -6.84 -11.25 2.43
CA SER A 77 -8.07 -11.47 1.67
C SER A 77 -7.97 -11.08 0.19
N ASP A 78 -7.02 -10.19 -0.12
CA ASP A 78 -6.87 -9.53 -1.41
C ASP A 78 -5.77 -10.19 -2.25
N ILE A 79 -4.89 -10.96 -1.61
CA ILE A 79 -3.83 -11.76 -2.24
C ILE A 79 -4.45 -13.03 -2.81
N LYS A 80 -5.10 -12.91 -3.95
CA LYS A 80 -5.69 -14.02 -4.70
C LYS A 80 -5.83 -13.65 -6.16
N GLN A 81 -5.76 -14.65 -7.02
CA GLN A 81 -6.00 -14.43 -8.44
C GLN A 81 -7.48 -14.13 -8.68
N SER A 82 -7.74 -13.07 -9.44
CA SER A 82 -9.09 -12.71 -9.86
C SER A 82 -9.65 -13.69 -10.88
N ASN A 83 -10.97 -13.91 -10.86
CA ASN A 83 -11.62 -14.73 -11.87
C ASN A 83 -11.50 -14.09 -13.25
N ILE A 84 -11.02 -14.84 -14.24
CA ILE A 84 -10.75 -14.35 -15.61
C ILE A 84 -11.98 -13.70 -16.26
N MET A 85 -13.19 -14.21 -16.03
CA MET A 85 -14.40 -13.64 -16.63
C MET A 85 -14.72 -12.27 -16.03
N VAL A 86 -14.64 -12.15 -14.70
CA VAL A 86 -14.87 -10.90 -13.97
C VAL A 86 -13.83 -9.86 -14.37
N ALA A 87 -12.57 -10.28 -14.43
CA ALA A 87 -11.44 -9.47 -14.87
C ALA A 87 -11.63 -8.91 -16.29
N LYS A 88 -12.03 -9.76 -17.25
CA LYS A 88 -12.28 -9.33 -18.63
C LYS A 88 -13.41 -8.29 -18.73
N GLU A 89 -14.49 -8.50 -17.98
CA GLU A 89 -15.60 -7.54 -17.97
C GLU A 89 -15.19 -6.21 -17.33
N ARG A 90 -14.44 -6.26 -16.21
CA ARG A 90 -13.89 -5.07 -15.56
C ARG A 90 -12.97 -4.29 -16.49
N LEU A 91 -12.07 -4.99 -17.19
CA LEU A 91 -11.14 -4.36 -18.13
C LEU A 91 -11.89 -3.67 -19.28
N LYS A 92 -12.91 -4.34 -19.84
CA LYS A 92 -13.78 -3.76 -20.87
C LYS A 92 -14.51 -2.52 -20.37
N GLN A 93 -15.06 -2.57 -19.16
CA GLN A 93 -15.74 -1.44 -18.52
C GLN A 93 -14.79 -0.25 -18.40
N VAL A 94 -13.61 -0.46 -17.82
CA VAL A 94 -12.65 0.63 -17.57
C VAL A 94 -12.14 1.25 -18.87
N ILE A 95 -11.88 0.46 -19.93
CA ILE A 95 -11.53 0.99 -21.25
C ILE A 95 -12.66 1.85 -21.83
N THR A 96 -13.91 1.40 -21.66
CA THR A 96 -15.09 2.12 -22.18
C THR A 96 -15.25 3.46 -21.47
N GLU A 97 -15.17 3.47 -20.14
CA GLU A 97 -15.25 4.68 -19.31
C GLU A 97 -14.12 5.67 -19.64
N ALA A 98 -12.89 5.18 -19.81
CA ALA A 98 -11.75 6.02 -20.21
C ALA A 98 -11.95 6.64 -21.60
N GLY A 99 -12.44 5.85 -22.56
CA GLY A 99 -12.75 6.34 -23.91
C GLY A 99 -13.89 7.36 -23.95
N GLU A 100 -14.92 7.19 -23.11
CA GLU A 100 -16.01 8.16 -22.98
C GLU A 100 -15.53 9.48 -22.36
N LYS A 101 -14.66 9.41 -21.35
CA LYS A 101 -14.03 10.58 -20.74
C LYS A 101 -13.18 11.37 -21.74
N ASP A 102 -12.29 10.69 -22.48
CA ASP A 102 -11.47 11.34 -23.51
C ASP A 102 -12.34 12.02 -24.58
N ARG A 103 -13.48 11.40 -24.98
CA ARG A 103 -14.43 11.99 -25.94
C ARG A 103 -15.16 13.21 -25.38
N SER A 104 -15.52 13.19 -24.10
CA SER A 104 -16.13 14.32 -23.40
C SER A 104 -15.16 15.50 -23.34
N ASP A 105 -13.90 15.25 -22.98
CA ASP A 105 -12.86 16.28 -22.84
C ASP A 105 -12.56 16.96 -24.20
N LEU A 106 -12.56 16.20 -25.30
CA LEU A 106 -12.43 16.72 -26.66
C LEU A 106 -13.63 17.53 -27.19
N SER A 107 -14.78 17.45 -26.51
CA SER A 107 -16.00 18.20 -26.89
C SER A 107 -16.08 19.58 -26.21
N THR A 108 -15.16 19.87 -25.29
CA THR A 108 -14.92 21.20 -24.70
C THR A 108 -14.07 22.07 -25.63
N ASP A 109 -14.14 23.40 -25.49
CA ASP A 109 -13.47 24.37 -26.39
C ASP A 109 -12.03 23.97 -26.76
N PRO A 110 -11.60 24.16 -28.02
CA PRO A 110 -10.32 23.66 -28.50
C PRO A 110 -9.15 24.22 -27.68
N PRO A 111 -8.18 23.38 -27.27
CA PRO A 111 -7.01 23.85 -26.55
C PRO A 111 -6.18 24.78 -27.44
N ASP A 112 -5.60 25.80 -26.81
CA ASP A 112 -4.73 26.78 -27.46
C ASP A 112 -3.58 26.06 -28.19
N ILE A 113 -3.43 26.33 -29.49
CA ILE A 113 -2.56 25.58 -30.42
C ILE A 113 -1.08 25.63 -29.97
N SER A 114 -0.72 26.66 -29.20
CA SER A 114 0.57 26.82 -28.52
C SER A 114 0.88 25.69 -27.52
N ASN A 115 -0.09 25.27 -26.71
CA ASN A 115 0.08 24.22 -25.70
C ASN A 115 0.23 22.81 -26.34
N VAL A 116 -0.38 22.60 -27.50
CA VAL A 116 -0.31 21.34 -28.26
C VAL A 116 1.05 21.19 -28.95
N LEU A 117 1.66 22.29 -29.36
CA LEU A 117 3.00 22.29 -29.98
C LEU A 117 4.11 22.13 -28.93
N GLU A 118 3.93 22.64 -27.71
CA GLU A 118 4.89 22.42 -26.61
C GLU A 118 4.86 20.99 -26.05
N SER A 119 3.72 20.30 -26.09
CA SER A 119 3.58 18.89 -25.66
C SER A 119 4.07 17.87 -26.70
N SER A 120 4.38 18.29 -27.92
CA SER A 120 4.62 17.43 -29.09
C SER A 120 6.00 16.72 -29.16
N LYS A 121 6.65 16.44 -28.02
CA LYS A 121 7.91 15.66 -28.00
C LYS A 121 7.95 14.46 -27.05
N SER A 122 6.89 14.18 -26.28
CA SER A 122 6.74 12.92 -25.56
C SER A 122 5.41 12.28 -25.93
N GLU A 123 5.48 11.28 -26.82
CA GLU A 123 4.47 10.26 -27.14
C GLU A 123 3.07 10.50 -26.55
N ILE A 124 2.15 11.01 -27.38
CA ILE A 124 0.72 11.12 -27.06
C ILE A 124 0.15 9.69 -26.97
N SER A 125 0.28 9.05 -25.81
CA SER A 125 -0.44 7.82 -25.50
C SER A 125 -1.85 8.20 -25.05
N PRO A 126 -2.91 7.63 -25.64
CA PRO A 126 -4.27 7.86 -25.16
C PRO A 126 -4.43 7.46 -23.69
N SER A 127 -5.24 8.19 -22.92
CA SER A 127 -5.39 7.94 -21.47
C SER A 127 -5.90 6.52 -21.19
N TRP A 128 -6.77 6.00 -22.07
CA TRP A 128 -7.29 4.63 -21.98
C TRP A 128 -6.18 3.57 -22.02
N PHE A 129 -5.05 3.82 -22.69
CA PHE A 129 -3.97 2.86 -22.80
C PHE A 129 -3.20 2.73 -21.48
N GLU A 130 -2.95 3.85 -20.79
CA GLU A 130 -2.32 3.85 -19.47
C GLU A 130 -3.22 3.16 -18.43
N ILE A 131 -4.52 3.49 -18.45
CA ILE A 131 -5.52 2.88 -17.58
C ILE A 131 -5.65 1.37 -17.87
N PHE A 132 -5.69 0.98 -19.14
CA PHE A 132 -5.71 -0.42 -19.56
C PHE A 132 -4.51 -1.20 -19.04
N ASN A 133 -3.30 -0.67 -19.21
CA ASN A 133 -2.09 -1.35 -18.75
C ASN A 133 -2.10 -1.53 -17.22
N LYS A 134 -2.52 -0.50 -16.49
CA LYS A 134 -2.64 -0.55 -15.03
C LYS A 134 -3.64 -1.61 -14.57
N GLU A 135 -4.83 -1.66 -15.18
CA GLU A 135 -5.84 -2.65 -14.85
C GLU A 135 -5.46 -4.07 -15.31
N LEU A 136 -4.73 -4.19 -16.42
CA LEU A 136 -4.20 -5.47 -16.88
C LEU A 136 -3.20 -6.03 -15.87
N VAL A 137 -2.24 -5.22 -15.41
CA VAL A 137 -1.25 -5.63 -14.39
C VAL A 137 -1.95 -6.09 -13.12
N ARG A 138 -2.87 -5.28 -12.58
CA ARG A 138 -3.67 -5.64 -11.39
C ARG A 138 -4.48 -6.93 -11.55
N THR A 139 -5.01 -7.15 -12.73
CA THR A 139 -5.83 -8.33 -13.05
C THR A 139 -5.01 -9.62 -13.02
N VAL A 140 -3.76 -9.57 -13.50
CA VAL A 140 -2.89 -10.74 -13.60
C VAL A 140 -2.05 -10.99 -12.34
N SER A 141 -2.14 -10.10 -11.35
CA SER A 141 -1.43 -10.21 -10.07
C SER A 141 -1.81 -11.44 -9.26
N PHE A 142 -0.90 -11.85 -8.39
CA PHE A 142 -1.04 -12.97 -7.45
C PHE A 142 -1.31 -14.29 -8.18
N SER A 143 -0.62 -14.52 -9.30
CA SER A 143 -0.71 -15.77 -10.05
C SER A 143 0.35 -16.75 -9.58
N GLU A 144 0.06 -18.05 -9.70
CA GLU A 144 1.01 -19.13 -9.42
C GLU A 144 2.24 -19.14 -10.35
N HIS A 145 2.18 -18.42 -11.47
CA HIS A 145 3.20 -18.45 -12.53
C HIS A 145 4.04 -17.18 -12.64
N GLU A 146 3.88 -16.24 -11.71
CA GLU A 146 4.70 -15.02 -11.56
C GLU A 146 5.16 -14.88 -10.11
N ALA A 147 6.19 -14.06 -9.84
CA ALA A 147 6.69 -13.84 -8.48
C ALA A 147 6.87 -12.35 -8.15
N PHE A 148 6.36 -11.45 -8.98
CA PHE A 148 6.42 -10.01 -8.79
C PHE A 148 5.42 -9.53 -7.72
N ASP A 149 4.25 -10.16 -7.68
CA ASP A 149 3.19 -9.84 -6.71
C ASP A 149 3.16 -10.80 -5.52
N HIS A 150 4.10 -11.75 -5.46
CA HIS A 150 4.25 -12.62 -4.29
C HIS A 150 4.78 -11.81 -3.10
N PRO A 151 4.14 -11.88 -1.92
CA PRO A 151 4.62 -11.16 -0.76
C PRO A 151 6.05 -11.55 -0.40
N VAL A 152 6.93 -10.57 -0.23
CA VAL A 152 8.32 -10.79 0.21
C VAL A 152 8.46 -10.65 1.73
N ALA A 153 7.49 -9.98 2.36
CA ALA A 153 7.40 -9.79 3.79
C ALA A 153 5.94 -9.79 4.25
N CYS A 154 5.74 -10.01 5.54
CA CYS A 154 4.46 -9.92 6.21
C CYS A 154 4.58 -9.06 7.46
N VAL A 155 3.68 -8.11 7.60
CA VAL A 155 3.48 -7.32 8.82
C VAL A 155 2.28 -7.88 9.56
N SER A 156 2.53 -8.51 10.71
CA SER A 156 1.48 -8.90 11.63
C SER A 156 1.21 -7.75 12.60
N VAL A 157 -0.05 -7.40 12.76
CA VAL A 157 -0.48 -6.21 13.50
C VAL A 157 -1.52 -6.61 14.53
N VAL A 158 -1.28 -6.24 15.79
CA VAL A 158 -2.19 -6.54 16.91
C VAL A 158 -2.43 -5.27 17.70
N SER A 159 -3.63 -5.09 18.23
CA SER A 159 -3.95 -3.96 19.09
C SER A 159 -3.48 -4.22 20.51
N SER A 160 -2.97 -3.18 21.18
CA SER A 160 -2.70 -3.19 22.62
C SER A 160 -3.95 -3.40 23.50
N LYS A 161 -5.15 -3.32 22.89
CA LYS A 161 -6.42 -3.68 23.51
C LYS A 161 -6.77 -5.17 23.41
N ASP A 162 -6.14 -5.91 22.52
CA ASP A 162 -6.40 -7.34 22.38
C ASP A 162 -6.10 -8.08 23.68
N GLU A 163 -6.92 -9.08 23.99
CA GLU A 163 -6.62 -10.02 25.06
C GLU A 163 -5.46 -10.93 24.62
N GLN A 164 -4.44 -11.02 25.48
CA GLN A 164 -3.21 -11.77 25.21
C GLN A 164 -2.59 -11.46 23.83
N PRO A 165 -2.10 -10.22 23.59
CA PRO A 165 -1.60 -9.79 22.27
C PRO A 165 -0.52 -10.69 21.68
N ILE A 166 0.36 -11.26 22.50
CA ILE A 166 1.43 -12.17 22.07
C ILE A 166 0.85 -13.43 21.41
N ASN A 167 -0.20 -14.02 21.98
CA ASN A 167 -0.85 -15.19 21.42
C ASN A 167 -1.53 -14.85 20.09
N LYS A 168 -2.13 -13.65 19.97
CA LYS A 168 -2.75 -13.19 18.73
C LYS A 168 -1.76 -13.10 17.57
N PHE A 169 -0.53 -12.64 17.80
CA PHE A 169 0.51 -12.63 16.76
C PHE A 169 0.83 -14.04 16.23
N VAL A 170 0.84 -15.03 17.11
CA VAL A 170 1.07 -16.44 16.73
C VAL A 170 -0.14 -16.99 15.97
N ASP A 171 -1.35 -16.70 16.46
CA ASP A 171 -2.60 -17.14 15.84
C ASP A 171 -2.78 -16.60 14.43
N LEU A 172 -2.45 -15.32 14.18
CA LEU A 172 -2.62 -14.69 12.86
C LEU A 172 -1.92 -15.47 11.74
N PHE A 173 -0.74 -16.03 11.99
CA PHE A 173 -0.02 -16.87 11.01
C PHE A 173 -0.49 -18.32 10.98
N ASN A 174 -1.07 -18.84 12.05
CA ASN A 174 -1.54 -20.22 12.13
C ASN A 174 -2.98 -20.40 11.63
N THR A 175 -3.72 -19.30 11.43
CA THR A 175 -5.07 -19.37 10.90
C THR A 175 -5.08 -19.81 9.44
N ASN A 176 -6.08 -20.60 9.04
CA ASN A 176 -6.39 -20.93 7.64
C ASN A 176 -6.81 -19.70 6.79
N LYS A 177 -6.49 -18.49 7.24
CA LYS A 177 -6.78 -17.22 6.57
C LYS A 177 -5.65 -16.78 5.64
N LEU A 178 -4.49 -17.44 5.71
CA LEU A 178 -3.41 -17.18 4.76
C LEU A 178 -3.86 -17.49 3.32
N PRO A 179 -3.35 -16.74 2.32
CA PRO A 179 -3.61 -17.00 0.91
C PRO A 179 -3.38 -18.48 0.56
N SER A 180 -4.28 -19.08 -0.21
CA SER A 180 -4.14 -20.49 -0.65
C SER A 180 -2.81 -20.72 -1.37
N LEU A 181 -2.32 -19.71 -2.09
CA LEU A 181 -1.04 -19.71 -2.78
C LEU A 181 0.16 -20.04 -1.87
N LEU A 182 0.12 -19.68 -0.58
CA LEU A 182 1.14 -20.09 0.40
C LEU A 182 0.99 -21.55 0.82
N ASN A 183 -0.24 -22.04 0.95
CA ASN A 183 -0.54 -23.42 1.37
C ASN A 183 -0.30 -24.43 0.24
N ASP A 184 -0.55 -24.03 -1.00
CA ASP A 184 -0.41 -24.85 -2.21
C ASP A 184 1.06 -24.90 -2.70
N GLY A 185 1.95 -24.14 -2.07
CA GLY A 185 3.39 -24.12 -2.35
C GLY A 185 3.79 -23.24 -3.54
N ALA A 186 2.88 -22.42 -4.05
CA ALA A 186 3.18 -21.45 -5.11
C ALA A 186 3.99 -20.25 -4.60
N MET A 187 3.71 -19.80 -3.37
CA MET A 187 4.46 -18.74 -2.68
C MET A 187 5.42 -19.34 -1.64
N ASP A 188 6.54 -18.65 -1.37
CA ASP A 188 7.47 -19.05 -0.31
C ASP A 188 6.81 -18.88 1.08
N PRO A 189 6.65 -19.94 1.89
CA PRO A 189 6.12 -19.81 3.24
C PRO A 189 7.08 -19.10 4.21
N LYS A 190 8.36 -18.94 3.84
CA LYS A 190 9.41 -18.33 4.67
C LYS A 190 9.64 -16.85 4.36
N ILE A 191 8.56 -16.09 4.27
CA ILE A 191 8.63 -14.62 4.15
C ILE A 191 9.13 -13.96 5.43
N LEU A 192 9.77 -12.80 5.28
CA LEU A 192 10.22 -11.96 6.39
C LEU A 192 9.01 -11.51 7.23
N LYS A 193 9.10 -11.58 8.56
CA LYS A 193 8.00 -11.22 9.46
C LYS A 193 8.34 -10.02 10.33
N HIS A 194 7.48 -9.01 10.30
CA HIS A 194 7.49 -7.88 11.22
C HIS A 194 6.24 -7.90 12.09
N TYR A 195 6.38 -7.52 13.34
CA TYR A 195 5.34 -7.50 14.35
C TYR A 195 5.12 -6.06 14.81
N VAL A 196 3.92 -5.55 14.61
CA VAL A 196 3.54 -4.18 14.98
C VAL A 196 2.45 -4.23 16.03
N LEU A 197 2.72 -3.65 17.19
CA LEU A 197 1.70 -3.39 18.20
C LEU A 197 1.10 -2.01 17.94
N VAL A 198 -0.22 -1.93 17.76
CA VAL A 198 -0.92 -0.65 17.61
C VAL A 198 -1.50 -0.22 18.95
N HIS A 199 -1.21 1.00 19.37
CA HIS A 199 -1.75 1.61 20.57
C HIS A 199 -2.41 2.94 20.25
N ASP A 200 -3.70 3.05 20.53
CA ASP A 200 -4.40 4.33 20.47
C ASP A 200 -4.21 5.06 21.79
N ASN A 201 -3.59 6.24 21.75
CA ASN A 201 -3.27 7.04 22.93
C ASN A 201 -4.53 7.50 23.70
N LYS A 202 -5.72 7.43 23.09
CA LYS A 202 -6.99 7.68 23.80
C LYS A 202 -7.40 6.53 24.73
N ASP A 203 -6.87 5.33 24.50
CA ASP A 203 -7.31 4.12 25.19
C ASP A 203 -6.56 3.87 26.52
N GLY A 204 -5.57 4.70 26.84
CA GLY A 204 -4.86 4.66 28.12
C GLY A 204 -3.40 5.09 28.00
N PRO A 205 -2.62 4.94 29.08
CA PRO A 205 -1.21 5.29 29.09
C PRO A 205 -0.36 4.31 28.27
N SER A 206 0.62 4.86 27.54
CA SER A 206 1.57 4.11 26.69
C SER A 206 2.46 3.12 27.48
N GLU A 207 2.52 3.23 28.81
CA GLU A 207 3.23 2.27 29.67
C GLU A 207 2.77 0.82 29.47
N LYS A 208 1.46 0.61 29.26
CA LYS A 208 0.92 -0.74 28.98
C LYS A 208 1.48 -1.26 27.66
N ALA A 209 1.45 -0.45 26.61
CA ALA A 209 1.95 -0.81 25.29
C ALA A 209 3.47 -1.09 25.31
N THR A 210 4.23 -0.31 26.08
CA THR A 210 5.68 -0.48 26.24
C THR A 210 6.04 -1.81 26.92
N LYS A 211 5.24 -2.23 27.93
CA LYS A 211 5.41 -3.55 28.57
C LYS A 211 5.15 -4.68 27.58
N ILE A 212 4.07 -4.60 26.80
CA ILE A 212 3.75 -5.59 25.76
C ILE A 212 4.86 -5.62 24.70
N LEU A 213 5.37 -4.48 24.25
CA LEU A 213 6.47 -4.40 23.29
C LEU A 213 7.73 -5.11 23.81
N THR A 214 8.03 -4.98 25.11
CA THR A 214 9.17 -5.68 25.73
C THR A 214 8.97 -7.19 25.69
N GLU A 215 7.76 -7.66 25.98
CA GLU A 215 7.39 -9.07 25.88
C GLU A 215 7.45 -9.60 24.43
N MET A 216 7.00 -8.79 23.46
CA MET A 216 7.12 -9.10 22.03
C MET A 216 8.59 -9.28 21.61
N LYS A 217 9.47 -8.35 22.02
CA LYS A 217 10.90 -8.43 21.71
C LYS A 217 11.57 -9.66 22.31
N ASN A 218 11.14 -10.08 23.50
CA ASN A 218 11.63 -11.31 24.12
C ASN A 218 11.13 -12.58 23.40
N THR A 219 9.92 -12.54 22.81
CA THR A 219 9.30 -13.70 22.17
C THR A 219 9.71 -13.85 20.70
N PHE A 220 9.73 -12.75 19.94
CA PHE A 220 9.93 -12.75 18.49
C PHE A 220 11.28 -12.16 18.06
N GLY A 221 12.06 -11.63 19.00
CA GLY A 221 13.35 -10.99 18.74
C GLY A 221 13.26 -9.47 18.58
N PHE A 222 14.40 -8.80 18.74
CA PHE A 222 14.45 -7.34 18.84
C PHE A 222 14.23 -6.60 17.50
N ASN A 223 14.69 -7.16 16.39
CA ASN A 223 14.80 -6.43 15.13
C ASN A 223 13.49 -6.35 14.33
N GLY A 224 12.47 -7.14 14.71
CA GLY A 224 11.20 -7.22 13.98
C GLY A 224 10.00 -6.72 14.78
N CYS A 225 10.17 -6.19 15.99
CA CYS A 225 9.06 -5.76 16.85
C CYS A 225 9.00 -4.23 16.98
N HIS A 226 7.86 -3.67 16.62
CA HIS A 226 7.60 -2.23 16.57
C HIS A 226 6.32 -1.88 17.33
N LEU A 227 6.28 -0.67 17.90
CA LEU A 227 5.09 -0.08 18.51
C LEU A 227 4.69 1.11 17.66
N LEU A 228 3.44 1.13 17.20
CA LEU A 228 2.83 2.24 16.49
C LEU A 228 1.78 2.88 17.40
N CYS A 229 2.05 4.10 17.84
CA CYS A 229 1.10 4.89 18.59
C CYS A 229 0.26 5.72 17.62
N ILE A 230 -1.06 5.66 17.77
CA ILE A 230 -2.00 6.46 16.98
C ILE A 230 -2.80 7.38 17.90
N ASN A 231 -3.27 8.49 17.35
CA ASN A 231 -4.17 9.39 18.02
C ASN A 231 -5.52 9.33 17.32
N SER A 232 -6.56 8.79 17.97
CA SER A 232 -7.93 8.93 17.48
C SER A 232 -8.61 10.17 18.05
N SER A 233 -9.49 10.81 17.29
CA SER A 233 -10.37 11.86 17.81
C SER A 233 -11.78 11.73 17.27
N GLN A 234 -12.79 11.79 18.14
CA GLN A 234 -14.21 11.83 17.74
C GLN A 234 -14.72 13.27 17.53
N ASP A 235 -14.09 14.28 18.14
CA ASP A 235 -14.78 15.58 18.37
C ASP A 235 -14.11 16.86 17.89
N GLU A 236 -12.92 16.87 17.27
CA GLU A 236 -12.30 18.17 16.88
C GLU A 236 -11.72 18.18 15.47
N GLN A 237 -12.23 19.11 14.65
CA GLN A 237 -11.72 19.50 13.32
C GLN A 237 -10.51 20.43 13.52
N ILE A 238 -9.31 19.85 13.56
CA ILE A 238 -8.07 20.62 13.44
C ILE A 238 -7.63 20.52 11.98
N GLU A 239 -7.73 21.62 11.23
CA GLU A 239 -7.16 21.73 9.89
C GLU A 239 -5.64 21.85 9.99
N HIS A 240 -4.92 20.80 9.60
CA HIS A 240 -3.49 20.88 9.34
C HIS A 240 -3.27 21.31 7.88
N GLN A 241 -2.27 22.16 7.63
CA GLN A 241 -1.99 22.69 6.28
C GLN A 241 -1.59 21.59 5.29
N ASP A 242 -0.98 20.49 5.76
CA ASP A 242 -0.52 19.38 4.94
C ASP A 242 -1.18 18.06 5.37
N ASN A 243 -1.97 17.46 4.46
CA ASN A 243 -2.62 16.16 4.67
C ASN A 243 -1.93 15.09 3.80
N PRO A 244 -1.03 14.26 4.36
CA PRO A 244 -0.27 13.28 3.57
C PRO A 244 -1.15 12.16 2.98
N TRP A 245 -2.35 11.93 3.54
CA TRP A 245 -3.30 10.94 3.02
C TRP A 245 -4.17 11.45 1.87
N ALA A 246 -4.14 12.75 1.54
CA ALA A 246 -4.99 13.31 0.50
C ALA A 246 -4.83 12.60 -0.87
N ALA A 247 -3.61 12.14 -1.19
CA ALA A 247 -3.29 11.46 -2.44
C ALA A 247 -3.63 9.96 -2.47
N TYR A 248 -3.92 9.35 -1.32
CA TYR A 248 -4.07 7.90 -1.17
C TYR A 248 -5.51 7.44 -0.91
N LYS A 249 -6.45 8.39 -0.90
CA LYS A 249 -7.88 8.09 -0.77
C LYS A 249 -8.42 7.59 -2.11
N PHE A 250 -8.86 6.34 -2.14
CA PHE A 250 -9.69 5.84 -3.23
C PHE A 250 -11.08 6.49 -3.16
N ASP A 251 -11.57 6.96 -4.29
CA ASP A 251 -12.86 7.65 -4.51
C ASP A 251 -14.01 7.20 -3.58
N SER A 252 -14.14 7.87 -2.44
CA SER A 252 -15.44 8.15 -1.83
C SER A 252 -15.78 9.58 -2.20
N SER A 253 -16.92 9.77 -2.87
CA SER A 253 -17.58 11.03 -3.29
C SER A 253 -17.00 12.37 -2.76
N PRO A 254 -17.02 13.47 -3.54
CA PRO A 254 -16.34 14.76 -3.23
C PRO A 254 -16.78 15.51 -1.95
N SER A 255 -17.60 14.91 -1.08
CA SER A 255 -18.25 15.56 0.05
C SER A 255 -17.72 15.16 1.43
N GLN A 256 -16.57 14.48 1.56
CA GLN A 256 -16.03 14.13 2.89
C GLN A 256 -14.56 14.53 3.07
N HIS A 257 -14.38 15.74 3.60
CA HIS A 257 -13.12 16.31 4.07
C HIS A 257 -12.61 15.55 5.31
N LEU A 258 -11.61 14.67 5.16
CA LEU A 258 -11.07 13.88 6.27
C LEU A 258 -9.55 13.63 6.19
N GLY A 259 -8.73 14.57 6.62
CA GLY A 259 -7.31 14.34 6.89
C GLY A 259 -7.08 14.42 8.38
N ARG A 260 -6.72 13.33 9.06
CA ARG A 260 -6.61 13.33 10.53
C ARG A 260 -5.50 12.40 11.07
N TYR A 261 -4.40 13.06 11.44
CA TYR A 261 -3.54 12.86 12.61
C TYR A 261 -2.42 11.80 12.64
N LEU A 262 -1.44 11.88 11.73
CA LEU A 262 -0.05 11.54 12.08
C LEU A 262 0.91 12.61 11.51
N ASN A 263 1.74 13.20 12.37
CA ASN A 263 2.86 14.04 11.93
C ASN A 263 4.10 13.15 11.71
N ILE A 264 5.04 13.60 10.87
CA ILE A 264 6.37 12.96 10.67
C ILE A 264 7.13 12.83 12.01
N ASP A 265 6.86 13.72 12.96
CA ASP A 265 7.51 13.73 14.27
C ASP A 265 6.90 12.73 15.28
N ASP A 266 5.81 12.03 14.93
CA ASP A 266 5.12 11.05 15.79
C ASP A 266 5.55 9.58 15.53
N LEU A 267 6.55 9.38 14.65
CA LEU A 267 7.15 8.07 14.31
C LEU A 267 8.41 7.76 15.15
#